data_AF-A0A0T1TEC6-F1
#
_entry.id   AF-A0A0T1TEC6-F1
#
_cell.length_a   1.000
_cell.length_b   1.000
_cell.length_c   1.000
_cell.angle_alpha   90.00
_cell.angle_beta   90.00
_cell.angle_gamma   90.00
#
_symmetry.space_group_name_H-M   'P 1'
#
loop_
_entity.id
_entity.type
_entity.pdbx_description
1 polymer ?
#
loop_
_entity_poly.entity_id
_entity_poly.type
_entity_poly.pdbx_seq_one_letter_code
_entity_poly.pdbx_strand_id
1 'polypeptide(L)'
;MPLVRSYVRSDGTPVRGHSRWAPGARRELTIVAAVGLAVLGFGNAHTADGSAGTRPTPSVTYPIRFDHADSKPRAAVPSPTVSYPIRFDRPTARQAKPGPSVSYPIDLSALGGGR
;
A
#
# COMPACT_ATOMS: atom_id res chain seq x y z
N MET A 1 -1.41 3.06 4.08
CA MET A 1 -1.99 2.96 2.72
C MET A 1 -2.53 4.32 2.29
N PRO A 2 -2.32 4.75 1.03
CA PRO A 2 -2.86 6.03 0.56
C PRO A 2 -4.38 5.96 0.42
N LEU A 3 -5.08 6.69 1.30
CA LEU A 3 -6.52 6.87 1.28
C LEU A 3 -6.82 8.15 0.49
N VAL A 4 -7.55 8.02 -0.62
CA VAL A 4 -8.09 9.16 -1.35
C VAL A 4 -9.34 9.63 -0.61
N ARG A 5 -9.32 10.88 -0.12
CA ARG A 5 -10.48 11.49 0.53
C ARG A 5 -11.56 11.80 -0.50
N SER A 6 -12.81 11.79 -0.07
CA SER A 6 -13.89 12.29 -0.92
C SER A 6 -13.67 13.77 -1.24
N TYR A 7 -13.92 14.15 -2.48
CA TYR A 7 -13.83 15.55 -2.91
C TYR A 7 -14.88 15.82 -3.99
N VAL A 8 -15.20 17.10 -4.17
CA VAL A 8 -16.04 17.57 -5.27
C VAL A 8 -15.12 18.11 -6.34
N ARG A 9 -15.25 17.61 -7.57
CA ARG A 9 -14.50 18.14 -8.72
C ARG A 9 -15.01 19.55 -9.08
N SER A 10 -14.24 20.30 -9.85
CA SER A 10 -14.61 21.65 -10.31
C SER A 10 -15.88 21.69 -11.18
N ASP A 11 -16.29 20.55 -11.72
CA ASP A 11 -17.53 20.33 -12.48
C ASP A 11 -18.74 20.01 -11.58
N GLY A 12 -18.59 20.04 -10.26
CA GLY A 12 -19.64 19.71 -9.29
C GLY A 12 -19.85 18.21 -9.06
N THR A 13 -19.11 17.33 -9.75
CA THR A 13 -19.27 15.89 -9.58
C THR A 13 -18.67 15.42 -8.24
N PRO A 14 -19.45 14.73 -7.38
CA PRO A 14 -18.94 14.20 -6.13
C PRO A 14 -18.14 12.91 -6.39
N VAL A 15 -16.86 12.91 -5.99
CA VAL A 15 -16.00 11.73 -6.04
C VAL A 15 -15.94 11.09 -4.67
N ARG A 16 -16.38 9.83 -4.59
CA ARG A 16 -16.29 9.02 -3.37
C ARG A 16 -14.83 8.71 -3.04
N GLY A 17 -14.47 8.81 -1.77
CA GLY A 17 -13.15 8.41 -1.31
C GLY A 17 -12.91 6.91 -1.52
N HIS A 18 -11.70 6.54 -1.91
CA HIS A 18 -11.31 5.15 -2.13
C HIS A 18 -9.89 4.87 -1.65
N SER A 19 -9.65 3.64 -1.23
CA SER A 19 -8.34 3.17 -0.80
C SER A 19 -7.59 2.55 -1.97
N ARG A 20 -6.34 2.99 -2.19
CA ARG A 20 -5.45 2.43 -3.21
C ARG A 20 -4.46 1.48 -2.55
N TRP A 21 -4.53 0.23 -2.98
CA TRP A 21 -3.67 -0.86 -2.52
C TRP A 21 -2.54 -1.03 -3.53
N ALA A 22 -1.35 -1.43 -3.07
CA ALA A 22 -0.27 -1.80 -3.99
C ALA A 22 -0.74 -2.95 -4.91
N PRO A 23 -0.23 -3.04 -6.16
CA PRO A 23 -0.53 -4.16 -7.04
C PRO A 23 -0.26 -5.48 -6.30
N GLY A 24 -1.25 -6.38 -6.25
CA GLY A 24 -1.14 -7.67 -5.55
C GLY A 24 -1.57 -7.67 -4.07
N ALA A 25 -1.56 -6.54 -3.37
CA ALA A 25 -1.79 -6.51 -1.91
C ALA A 25 -3.19 -7.04 -1.48
N ARG A 26 -4.22 -6.89 -2.31
CA ARG A 26 -5.54 -7.48 -2.03
C ARG A 26 -5.50 -9.01 -2.10
N ARG A 27 -4.83 -9.56 -3.11
CA ARG A 27 -4.70 -11.00 -3.32
C ARG A 27 -3.85 -11.63 -2.20
N GLU A 28 -2.77 -10.97 -1.82
CA GLU A 28 -1.91 -11.42 -0.72
C GLU A 28 -2.65 -11.41 0.61
N LEU A 29 -3.39 -10.36 0.93
CA LEU A 29 -4.21 -10.35 2.15
C LEU A 29 -5.31 -11.41 2.14
N THR A 30 -5.97 -11.66 1.01
CA THR A 30 -6.95 -12.75 0.95
C THR A 30 -6.32 -14.11 1.22
N ILE A 31 -5.09 -14.34 0.73
CA ILE A 31 -4.36 -15.58 0.99
C ILE A 31 -3.98 -15.67 2.47
N VAL A 32 -3.41 -14.60 3.05
CA VAL A 32 -3.05 -14.57 4.48
C VAL A 32 -4.28 -14.77 5.36
N ALA A 33 -5.40 -14.12 5.04
CA ALA A 33 -6.65 -14.29 5.78
C ALA A 33 -7.20 -15.71 5.67
N ALA A 34 -7.18 -16.31 4.48
CA ALA A 34 -7.63 -17.69 4.28
C ALA A 34 -6.75 -18.70 5.02
N VAL A 35 -5.42 -18.54 4.96
CA VAL A 35 -4.48 -19.39 5.70
C VAL A 35 -4.65 -19.19 7.20
N GLY A 36 -4.76 -17.96 7.68
CA GLY A 36 -5.00 -17.65 9.08
C GLY A 36 -6.30 -18.28 9.60
N LEU A 37 -7.39 -18.18 8.84
CA LEU A 37 -8.66 -18.83 9.16
C LEU A 37 -8.55 -20.36 9.15
N ALA A 38 -7.82 -20.94 8.20
CA ALA A 38 -7.60 -22.38 8.14
C ALA A 38 -6.79 -22.88 9.35
N VAL A 39 -5.72 -22.18 9.73
CA VAL A 39 -4.89 -22.52 10.90
C VAL A 39 -5.69 -22.36 12.18
N LEU A 40 -6.43 -21.26 12.34
CA LEU A 40 -7.29 -21.04 13.51
C LEU A 40 -8.45 -22.05 13.56
N GLY A 41 -9.03 -22.39 12.42
CA GLY A 41 -10.11 -23.36 12.29
C GLY A 41 -9.64 -24.78 12.61
N PHE A 42 -8.49 -25.20 12.09
CA PHE A 42 -7.93 -26.53 12.36
C PHE A 42 -7.39 -26.64 13.79
N GLY A 43 -6.79 -25.56 14.31
CA GLY A 43 -6.36 -25.47 15.70
C GLY A 43 -7.53 -25.49 16.70
N ASN A 44 -8.67 -24.88 16.36
CA ASN A 44 -9.88 -24.90 17.20
C ASN A 44 -10.79 -26.12 16.97
N ALA A 45 -10.73 -26.78 15.81
CA ALA A 45 -11.51 -27.99 15.53
C ALA A 45 -11.08 -29.18 16.41
N HIS A 46 -9.80 -29.23 16.82
CA HIS A 46 -9.31 -30.19 17.83
C HIS A 46 -9.81 -29.89 19.26
N THR A 47 -10.39 -28.71 19.50
CA THR A 47 -10.98 -28.31 20.79
C THR A 47 -12.51 -28.16 20.73
N ALA A 48 -13.13 -28.46 19.59
CA ALA A 48 -14.56 -28.23 19.36
C ALA A 48 -15.46 -29.43 19.69
N ASP A 49 -14.95 -30.44 20.39
CA ASP A 49 -15.78 -31.40 21.12
C ASP A 49 -15.80 -31.01 22.60
N GLY A 50 -16.91 -30.42 23.04
CA GLY A 50 -17.21 -30.25 24.45
C GLY A 50 -17.19 -28.80 24.94
N SER A 51 -18.39 -28.24 25.04
CA SER A 51 -18.71 -27.09 25.89
C SER A 51 -18.05 -27.21 27.27
N ALA A 52 -17.12 -26.32 27.58
CA ALA A 52 -16.99 -25.62 28.86
C ALA A 52 -15.78 -24.70 28.77
N GLY A 53 -16.02 -23.39 28.76
CA GLY A 53 -14.97 -22.42 29.00
C GLY A 53 -14.34 -22.66 30.37
N THR A 54 -13.24 -23.42 30.40
CA THR A 54 -12.38 -23.47 31.57
C THR A 54 -11.58 -22.19 31.56
N ARG A 55 -12.09 -21.18 32.25
CA ARG A 55 -11.29 -20.02 32.64
C ARG A 55 -10.09 -20.58 33.43
N PRO A 56 -8.83 -20.36 32.99
CA PRO A 56 -7.70 -20.80 33.78
C PRO A 56 -7.76 -20.07 35.13
N THR A 57 -7.97 -20.81 36.21
CA THR A 57 -7.78 -20.33 37.57
C THR A 57 -6.29 -20.06 37.74
N PRO A 58 -5.86 -18.80 37.96
CA PRO A 58 -4.45 -18.51 38.16
C PRO A 58 -4.03 -19.13 39.50
N SER A 59 -3.24 -20.21 39.44
CA SER A 59 -2.52 -20.70 40.61
C SER A 59 -1.34 -19.77 40.87
N VAL A 60 -1.49 -18.97 41.92
CA VAL A 60 -0.46 -18.11 42.51
C VAL A 60 -0.20 -16.80 41.76
N THR A 61 -0.57 -15.69 42.41
CA THR A 61 -0.18 -14.33 42.03
C THR A 61 1.06 -13.95 42.83
N TYR A 62 2.22 -13.88 42.17
CA TYR A 62 3.42 -13.30 42.77
C TYR A 62 3.40 -11.78 42.57
N PRO A 63 3.66 -10.97 43.61
CA PRO A 63 3.75 -9.53 43.44
C PRO A 63 5.02 -9.19 42.66
N ILE A 64 4.86 -8.69 41.43
CA ILE A 64 5.97 -8.15 40.65
C ILE A 64 6.34 -6.78 41.24
N ARG A 65 7.50 -6.69 41.87
CA ARG A 65 8.08 -5.40 42.28
C ARG A 65 8.97 -4.89 41.15
N PHE A 66 8.54 -3.82 40.51
CA PHE A 66 9.41 -3.05 39.63
C PHE A 66 10.07 -1.97 40.48
N ASP A 67 11.24 -2.30 41.04
CA ASP A 67 12.14 -1.26 41.53
C ASP A 67 12.44 -0.37 40.33
N HIS A 68 12.01 0.89 40.41
CA HIS A 68 12.18 1.88 39.35
C HIS A 68 13.67 2.12 39.14
N ALA A 69 14.29 1.31 38.28
CA ALA A 69 15.50 1.71 37.60
C ALA A 69 15.08 2.80 36.62
N ASP A 70 15.29 4.05 37.02
CA ASP A 70 15.31 5.22 36.14
C ASP A 70 16.31 4.99 35.00
N SER A 71 15.90 4.23 34.00
CA SER A 71 16.61 4.06 32.75
C SER A 71 15.74 4.66 31.67
N LYS A 72 15.81 5.99 31.57
CA LYS A 72 15.42 6.68 30.34
C LYS A 72 16.10 5.94 29.18
N PRO A 73 15.37 5.48 28.17
CA PRO A 73 16.02 4.94 26.98
C PRO A 73 16.84 6.08 26.38
N ARG A 74 18.17 5.97 26.46
CA ARG A 74 19.07 6.88 25.76
C ARG A 74 18.76 6.70 24.29
N ALA A 75 18.12 7.70 23.69
CA ALA A 75 17.80 7.71 22.28
C ALA A 75 19.09 7.44 21.50
N ALA A 76 19.17 6.26 20.89
CA ALA A 76 20.26 5.92 20.00
C ALA A 76 20.11 6.85 18.79
N VAL A 77 21.01 7.84 18.69
CA VAL A 77 21.09 8.71 17.50
C VAL A 77 21.63 7.82 16.38
N PRO A 78 20.89 7.62 15.27
CA PRO A 78 21.41 6.83 14.17
C PRO A 78 22.61 7.55 13.55
N SER A 79 23.78 6.90 13.58
CA SER A 79 24.95 7.36 12.84
C SER A 79 24.69 7.22 11.34
N PRO A 80 24.94 8.25 10.51
CA PRO A 80 24.70 8.15 9.08
C PRO A 80 25.63 7.09 8.46
N THR A 81 25.06 5.98 8.03
CA THR A 81 25.73 5.00 7.17
C THR A 81 26.05 5.70 5.84
N VAL A 82 27.34 5.89 5.59
CA VAL A 82 28.00 6.42 4.38
C VAL A 82 27.06 6.65 3.18
N SER A 83 26.92 7.92 2.76
CA SER A 83 26.17 8.27 1.55
C SER A 83 27.04 8.09 0.31
N TYR A 84 26.68 7.14 -0.56
CA TYR A 84 27.29 6.99 -1.87
C TYR A 84 26.52 7.83 -2.90
N PRO A 85 27.22 8.41 -3.89
CA PRO A 85 26.56 9.18 -4.94
C PRO A 85 25.70 8.28 -5.83
N ILE A 86 24.42 8.63 -5.95
CA ILE A 86 23.49 7.99 -6.89
C ILE A 86 23.87 8.46 -8.30
N ARG A 87 24.26 7.52 -9.17
CA ARG A 87 24.47 7.79 -10.60
C ARG A 87 23.11 7.74 -11.28
N PHE A 88 22.70 8.85 -11.89
CA PHE A 88 21.54 8.89 -12.76
C PHE A 88 21.96 8.55 -14.17
N ASP A 89 21.40 7.48 -14.73
CA ASP A 89 21.60 7.14 -16.14
C ASP A 89 21.04 8.25 -17.03
N ARG A 90 21.85 8.72 -17.97
CA ARG A 90 21.36 9.66 -18.97
C ARG A 90 20.45 8.91 -19.94
N PRO A 91 19.24 9.43 -20.24
CA PRO A 91 18.42 8.83 -21.29
C PRO A 91 19.16 8.93 -22.62
N THR A 92 19.29 7.79 -23.30
CA THR A 92 19.79 7.71 -24.68
C THR A 92 19.00 8.68 -25.55
N ALA A 93 19.72 9.53 -26.30
CA ALA A 93 19.10 10.48 -27.21
C ALA A 93 18.17 9.73 -28.18
N ARG A 94 16.87 10.03 -28.10
CA ARG A 94 15.88 9.46 -29.01
C ARG A 94 16.19 9.98 -30.40
N GLN A 95 16.55 9.07 -31.30
CA GLN A 95 16.79 9.40 -32.70
C GLN A 95 15.54 10.07 -33.28
N ALA A 96 15.73 11.25 -33.85
CA ALA A 96 14.63 12.01 -34.46
C ALA A 96 14.02 11.19 -35.59
N LYS A 97 12.70 11.00 -35.54
CA LYS A 97 11.96 10.33 -36.60
C LYS A 97 11.97 11.24 -37.84
N PRO A 98 12.25 10.73 -39.05
CA PRO A 98 12.17 11.55 -40.26
C PRO A 98 10.76 12.12 -40.41
N GLY A 99 10.67 13.43 -40.61
CA GLY A 99 9.42 14.07 -41.01
C GLY A 99 9.05 13.68 -42.45
N PRO A 100 7.77 13.77 -42.84
CA PRO A 100 7.37 13.53 -44.22
C PRO A 100 8.11 14.51 -45.14
N SER A 101 8.81 13.98 -46.15
CA SER A 101 9.58 14.78 -47.13
C SER A 101 8.67 15.51 -48.12
N VAL A 102 7.36 15.27 -48.08
CA VAL A 102 6.39 15.81 -49.02
C VAL A 102 5.25 16.42 -48.22
N SER A 103 5.07 17.72 -48.38
CA SER A 103 3.95 18.47 -47.82
C SER A 103 2.91 18.64 -48.92
N TYR A 104 1.76 17.98 -48.80
CA TYR A 104 0.60 18.28 -49.63
C TYR A 104 -0.17 19.46 -49.02
N PRO A 105 -0.73 20.35 -49.84
CA PRO A 105 -1.61 21.40 -49.34
C PRO A 105 -2.86 20.76 -48.72
N ILE A 106 -3.22 21.21 -47.51
CA ILE A 106 -4.51 20.88 -46.90
C ILE A 106 -5.54 21.82 -47.54
N ASP A 107 -6.44 21.29 -48.36
CA ASP A 107 -7.53 22.08 -48.90
C ASP A 107 -8.65 22.22 -47.85
N LEU A 108 -8.63 23.32 -47.12
CA LEU A 108 -9.63 23.66 -46.11
C LEU A 108 -10.99 24.03 -46.73
N SER A 109 -11.03 24.31 -48.02
CA SER A 109 -12.25 24.67 -48.76
C SER A 109 -13.18 23.45 -48.91
N ALA A 110 -12.59 22.25 -49.03
CA ALA A 110 -13.34 20.99 -49.08
C ALA A 110 -13.97 20.62 -47.73
N LEU A 111 -13.50 21.20 -46.61
CA LEU A 111 -13.98 20.90 -45.27
C LEU A 111 -15.21 21.72 -44.84
N GLY A 112 -15.52 22.81 -45.56
CA GLY A 112 -16.56 23.78 -45.19
C GLY A 112 -17.80 23.83 -46.08
N GLY A 113 -17.89 22.97 -47.10
CA GLY A 113 -18.96 22.99 -48.10
C GLY A 113 -20.14 22.07 -47.77
N GLY A 114 -20.78 22.26 -46.61
CA GLY A 114 -21.98 21.51 -46.22
C GLY A 114 -22.94 22.41 -45.46
N ARG A 115 -23.69 23.22 -46.19
CA ARG A 115 -24.88 23.93 -45.72
C ARG A 115 -26.03 23.65 -46.67
#